data_AF-A0A7X2MDX5-F1
#
_entry.id   AF-A0A7X2MDX5-F1
#
_cell.length_a   1.000
_cell.length_b   1.000
_cell.length_c   1.000
_cell.angle_alpha   90.00
_cell.angle_beta   90.00
_cell.angle_gamma   90.00
#
_symmetry.space_group_name_H-M   'P 1'
#
loop_
_entity.id
_entity.type
_entity.pdbx_description
1 polymer ?
#
loop_
_entity_poly.entity_id
_entity_poly.type
_entity_poly.pdbx_seq_one_letter_code
_entity_poly.pdbx_strand_id
1 'polypeptide(L)'
;MIFAIRSNISGLNKTTHIFIWTYPKLLSSRASESMISFDGNILHSIAKNVLDGIHMFLNNSDGFSWNSIPGIGAYYPIMLPFLIIGILVSLHRRNLVDKLLMLGFVSAIPIILVVTPNYNHWIFVHFIVLSFIAVGINEIFMNKKVQLAIILSYGILFLNFSSIYFNQHNVSVYQYDVDVAKKVKKLGIDKYKKVYFDTTDIHFLVMIRDLVPVSPYRYQMTKNNPNSKKYLEVTSKFGNYQMIDSNNLNTDIEGKSMVLLDVKKDT
;
A
#
# COMPACT_ATOMS: atom_id res chain seq x y z
N MET A 1 -18.80 -2.01 -6.75
CA MET A 1 -19.48 -3.03 -5.92
C MET A 1 -19.28 -4.46 -6.43
N ILE A 2 -19.58 -4.78 -7.70
CA ILE A 2 -19.43 -6.15 -8.27
C ILE A 2 -18.01 -6.71 -8.14
N PHE A 3 -16.97 -5.89 -8.40
CA PHE A 3 -15.58 -6.28 -8.20
C PHE A 3 -15.27 -6.65 -6.74
N ALA A 4 -15.69 -5.82 -5.78
CA ALA A 4 -15.48 -6.07 -4.36
C ALA A 4 -16.17 -7.35 -3.87
N ILE A 5 -17.40 -7.61 -4.31
CA ILE A 5 -18.12 -8.85 -3.96
C ILE A 5 -17.40 -10.07 -4.54
N ARG A 6 -17.01 -10.04 -5.82
CA ARG A 6 -16.37 -11.17 -6.51
C ARG A 6 -14.92 -11.40 -6.06
N SER A 7 -14.22 -10.34 -5.66
CA SER A 7 -12.87 -10.42 -5.12
C SER A 7 -12.84 -11.00 -3.71
N ASN A 8 -13.95 -10.93 -2.97
CA ASN A 8 -14.01 -11.38 -1.58
C ASN A 8 -14.84 -12.67 -1.37
N ILE A 9 -15.72 -13.03 -2.31
CA ILE A 9 -16.54 -14.25 -2.23
C ILE A 9 -16.15 -15.21 -3.35
N SER A 10 -15.38 -16.24 -3.00
CA SER A 10 -14.82 -17.23 -3.94
C SER A 10 -15.89 -17.91 -4.80
N GLY A 11 -17.05 -18.23 -4.23
CA GLY A 11 -18.19 -18.84 -4.94
C GLY A 11 -18.77 -17.97 -6.06
N LEU A 12 -18.61 -16.64 -5.97
CA LEU A 12 -19.05 -15.66 -6.97
C LEU A 12 -17.93 -15.26 -7.94
N ASN A 13 -16.70 -15.72 -7.72
CA ASN A 13 -15.56 -15.44 -8.59
C ASN A 13 -15.54 -16.34 -9.83
N LYS A 14 -16.43 -16.05 -10.79
CA LYS A 14 -16.55 -16.72 -12.10
C LYS A 14 -16.54 -15.70 -13.22
N THR A 15 -16.12 -16.06 -14.44
CA THR A 15 -16.24 -15.16 -15.60
C THR A 15 -17.73 -14.96 -15.90
N THR A 16 -18.18 -13.71 -16.00
CA THR A 16 -19.59 -13.38 -16.26
C THR A 16 -19.67 -12.45 -17.46
N HIS A 17 -20.61 -12.72 -18.36
CA HIS A 17 -20.92 -11.86 -19.50
C HIS A 17 -22.18 -11.06 -19.18
N ILE A 18 -22.09 -9.73 -19.25
CA ILE A 18 -23.22 -8.82 -19.07
C ILE A 18 -23.29 -7.97 -20.35
N PHE A 19 -24.23 -8.29 -21.23
CA PHE A 19 -24.32 -7.73 -22.58
C PHE A 19 -22.98 -7.84 -23.33
N ILE A 20 -22.40 -6.70 -23.74
CA ILE A 20 -21.12 -6.62 -24.45
C ILE A 20 -19.90 -6.69 -23.52
N TRP A 21 -20.11 -6.67 -22.20
CA TRP A 21 -19.03 -6.63 -21.21
C TRP A 21 -18.72 -8.02 -20.71
N THR A 22 -17.45 -8.43 -20.83
CA THR A 22 -16.95 -9.65 -20.20
C THR A 22 -16.20 -9.26 -18.93
N TYR A 23 -16.67 -9.73 -17.79
CA TYR A 23 -15.96 -9.60 -16.52
C TYR A 23 -15.21 -10.89 -16.23
N PRO A 24 -13.88 -10.95 -16.46
CA PRO A 24 -13.12 -12.17 -16.24
C PRO A 24 -13.12 -12.59 -14.77
N LYS A 25 -12.94 -13.89 -14.53
CA LYS A 25 -12.61 -14.43 -13.21
C LYS A 25 -11.31 -13.81 -12.70
N LEU A 26 -11.28 -13.42 -11.43
CA LEU A 26 -10.07 -12.99 -10.74
C LEU A 26 -9.21 -14.21 -10.38
N LEU A 27 -7.90 -14.12 -10.60
CA LEU A 27 -6.99 -15.25 -10.37
C LEU A 27 -6.75 -15.54 -8.89
N SER A 28 -6.80 -14.50 -8.06
CA SER A 28 -6.73 -14.58 -6.61
C SER A 28 -7.96 -13.95 -5.98
N SER A 29 -8.40 -14.53 -4.87
CA SER A 29 -9.29 -13.85 -3.93
C SER A 29 -8.46 -12.83 -3.16
N ARG A 30 -9.02 -11.65 -2.89
CA ARG A 30 -8.45 -10.67 -1.96
C ARG A 30 -9.11 -10.71 -0.57
N ALA A 31 -10.07 -11.62 -0.35
CA ALA A 31 -10.76 -11.76 0.93
C ALA A 31 -9.80 -11.90 2.11
N SER A 32 -8.80 -12.78 1.98
CA SER A 32 -7.82 -13.05 3.03
C SER A 32 -6.83 -11.89 3.27
N GLU A 33 -6.69 -10.97 2.31
CA GLU A 33 -5.79 -9.81 2.42
C GLU A 33 -6.52 -8.56 2.90
N SER A 34 -7.82 -8.44 2.59
CA SER A 34 -8.62 -7.25 2.87
C SER A 34 -9.64 -7.40 4.00
N MET A 35 -9.93 -8.62 4.47
CA MET A 35 -10.90 -8.87 5.54
C MET A 35 -10.28 -9.68 6.68
N ILE A 36 -10.91 -9.62 7.85
CA ILE A 36 -10.57 -10.49 8.98
C ILE A 36 -10.74 -11.97 8.60
N SER A 37 -10.07 -12.84 9.36
CA SER A 37 -10.41 -14.26 9.33
C SER A 37 -11.81 -14.46 9.91
N PHE A 38 -12.69 -15.07 9.13
CA PHE A 38 -13.99 -15.55 9.61
C PHE A 38 -13.91 -16.99 10.15
N ASP A 39 -12.76 -17.64 10.00
CA ASP A 39 -12.50 -18.98 10.52
C ASP A 39 -12.06 -18.89 11.99
N GLY A 40 -12.67 -19.71 12.85
CA GLY A 40 -12.36 -19.77 14.28
C GLY A 40 -13.11 -18.74 15.12
N ASN A 41 -12.41 -18.08 16.05
CA ASN A 41 -13.01 -17.09 16.96
C ASN A 41 -13.16 -15.73 16.27
N ILE A 42 -14.35 -15.48 15.71
CA ILE A 42 -14.67 -14.24 14.98
C ILE A 42 -14.60 -13.03 15.91
N LEU A 43 -15.09 -13.12 17.16
CA LEU A 43 -15.06 -12.00 18.10
C LEU A 43 -13.63 -11.57 18.44
N HIS A 44 -12.74 -12.54 18.62
CA HIS A 44 -11.31 -12.26 18.80
C HIS A 44 -10.72 -11.58 17.56
N SER A 45 -11.06 -12.06 16.36
CA SER A 45 -10.59 -11.49 15.10
C SER A 45 -11.06 -10.05 14.90
N ILE A 46 -12.33 -9.76 15.22
CA ILE A 46 -12.90 -8.40 15.22
C ILE A 46 -12.17 -7.51 16.23
N ALA A 47 -12.00 -7.97 17.47
CA ALA A 47 -11.34 -7.18 18.51
C ALA A 47 -9.89 -6.84 18.13
N LYS A 48 -9.15 -7.82 17.61
CA LYS A 48 -7.81 -7.62 17.05
C LYS A 48 -7.83 -6.59 15.91
N ASN A 49 -8.78 -6.70 14.99
CA ASN A 49 -8.91 -5.77 13.85
C ASN A 49 -9.12 -4.31 14.30
N VAL A 50 -9.98 -4.11 15.29
CA VAL A 50 -10.22 -2.77 15.87
C VAL A 50 -8.97 -2.25 16.56
N LEU A 51 -8.27 -3.08 17.35
CA LEU A 51 -7.01 -2.69 18.01
C LEU A 51 -5.92 -2.35 17.00
N ASP A 52 -5.75 -3.15 15.95
CA ASP A 52 -4.81 -2.89 14.86
C ASP A 52 -5.15 -1.55 14.17
N GLY A 53 -6.43 -1.24 14.00
CA GLY A 53 -6.89 0.05 13.45
C GLY A 53 -6.58 1.23 14.37
N ILE A 54 -6.79 1.09 15.67
CA ILE A 54 -6.41 2.10 16.67
C ILE A 54 -4.90 2.31 16.65
N HIS A 55 -4.10 1.23 16.59
CA HIS A 55 -2.65 1.33 16.46
C HIS A 55 -2.25 2.06 15.18
N MET A 56 -2.92 1.84 14.05
CA MET A 56 -2.68 2.59 12.81
C MET A 56 -2.91 4.09 12.99
N PHE A 57 -3.99 4.49 13.67
CA PHE A 57 -4.26 5.91 13.98
C PHE A 57 -3.23 6.53 14.93
N LEU A 58 -2.81 5.82 15.97
CA LEU A 58 -1.85 6.32 16.96
C LEU A 58 -0.43 6.38 16.39
N ASN A 59 0.02 5.32 15.73
CA ASN A 59 1.35 5.20 15.15
C ASN A 59 1.50 5.91 13.81
N ASN A 60 0.39 6.36 13.22
CA ASN A 60 0.36 7.06 11.94
C ASN A 60 0.95 6.24 10.79
N SER A 61 0.86 4.92 10.86
CA SER A 61 1.39 3.99 9.88
C SER A 61 0.51 2.77 9.80
N ASP A 62 0.24 2.32 8.58
CA ASP A 62 -0.41 1.03 8.31
C ASP A 62 0.61 -0.10 8.07
N GLY A 63 1.89 0.16 8.33
CA GLY A 63 2.99 -0.77 8.12
C GLY A 63 3.45 -0.88 6.66
N PHE A 64 2.79 -0.19 5.72
CA PHE A 64 3.11 -0.25 4.30
C PHE A 64 3.82 1.03 3.84
N SER A 65 5.11 0.89 3.46
CA SER A 65 5.98 2.01 3.06
C SER A 65 5.48 2.78 1.84
N TRP A 66 4.65 2.15 0.99
CA TRP A 66 4.06 2.79 -0.19
C TRP A 66 2.80 3.61 0.12
N ASN A 67 2.18 3.42 1.30
CA ASN A 67 1.02 4.17 1.73
C ASN A 67 1.38 5.30 2.68
N SER A 68 2.36 5.06 3.56
CA SER A 68 2.75 6.02 4.59
C SER A 68 4.22 5.91 4.97
N ILE A 69 4.79 7.02 5.40
CA ILE A 69 6.09 7.06 6.06
C ILE A 69 5.84 6.88 7.56
N PRO A 70 6.50 5.93 8.25
CA PRO A 70 6.33 5.75 9.68
C PRO A 70 6.51 7.07 10.46
N GLY A 71 5.56 7.40 11.33
CA GLY A 71 5.53 8.66 12.09
C GLY A 71 4.94 9.86 11.34
N ILE A 72 4.68 9.75 10.03
CA ILE A 72 4.05 10.76 9.20
C ILE A 72 2.81 10.16 8.54
N GLY A 73 1.68 10.27 9.22
CA GLY A 73 0.43 9.63 8.82
C GLY A 73 -0.61 10.60 8.33
N ALA A 74 -1.79 10.07 8.01
CA ALA A 74 -2.86 10.82 7.37
C ALA A 74 -3.43 11.98 8.23
N TYR A 75 -3.20 11.98 9.54
CA TYR A 75 -3.86 12.92 10.47
C TYR A 75 -2.92 13.71 11.36
N TYR A 76 -1.74 13.17 11.66
CA TYR A 76 -0.90 13.59 12.78
C TYR A 76 -1.58 13.43 14.17
N PRO A 77 -0.88 12.89 15.19
CA PRO A 77 -1.49 12.67 16.51
C PRO A 77 -2.06 13.93 17.16
N ILE A 78 -1.45 15.08 16.89
CA ILE A 78 -1.87 16.40 17.39
C ILE A 78 -3.30 16.78 16.94
N MET A 79 -3.86 16.13 15.91
CA MET A 79 -5.21 16.38 15.44
C MET A 79 -6.27 15.50 16.09
N LEU A 80 -5.88 14.44 16.80
CA LEU A 80 -6.82 13.53 17.47
C LEU A 80 -7.68 14.22 18.55
N PRO A 81 -7.19 15.21 19.32
CA PRO A 81 -8.06 16.00 20.19
C PRO A 81 -9.19 16.71 19.44
N PHE A 82 -8.95 17.22 18.23
CA PHE A 82 -9.99 17.89 17.42
C PHE A 82 -11.00 16.90 16.87
N LEU A 83 -10.61 15.65 16.60
CA LEU A 83 -11.55 14.57 16.28
C LEU A 83 -12.56 14.38 17.42
N ILE A 84 -12.09 14.30 18.67
CA ILE A 84 -12.95 14.13 19.85
C ILE A 84 -13.90 15.33 19.99
N ILE A 85 -13.38 16.56 19.90
CA ILE A 85 -14.19 17.78 19.96
C ILE A 85 -15.25 17.77 18.86
N GLY A 86 -14.87 17.44 17.63
CA GLY A 86 -15.79 17.39 16.48
C GLY A 86 -16.93 16.40 16.66
N ILE A 87 -16.65 15.21 17.22
CA ILE A 87 -17.67 14.22 17.54
C ILE A 87 -18.64 14.76 18.60
N LEU A 88 -18.11 15.33 19.70
CA LEU A 88 -18.93 15.87 20.79
C LEU A 88 -19.81 17.03 20.33
N VAL A 89 -19.25 17.97 19.55
CA VAL A 89 -20.00 19.11 18.97
C VAL A 89 -21.10 18.61 18.04
N SER A 90 -20.80 17.64 17.16
CA SER A 90 -21.78 17.09 16.23
C SER A 90 -22.93 16.38 16.97
N LEU A 91 -22.63 15.66 18.05
CA LEU A 91 -23.61 15.01 18.92
C LEU A 91 -24.52 16.01 19.66
N HIS A 92 -24.00 17.20 19.99
CA HIS A 92 -24.73 18.24 20.69
C HIS A 92 -25.58 19.10 19.74
N ARG A 93 -24.98 19.63 18.66
CA ARG A 93 -25.62 20.56 17.72
C ARG A 93 -26.67 19.90 16.84
N ARG A 94 -26.43 18.65 16.40
CA ARG A 94 -27.39 17.80 15.66
C ARG A 94 -28.06 18.49 14.45
N ASN A 95 -27.35 19.37 13.75
CA ASN A 95 -27.87 19.94 12.51
C ASN A 95 -27.86 18.89 11.38
N LEU A 96 -28.34 19.26 10.18
CA LEU A 96 -28.39 18.32 9.05
C LEU A 96 -27.01 17.74 8.70
N VAL A 97 -25.96 18.57 8.70
CA VAL A 97 -24.59 18.15 8.40
C VAL A 97 -24.07 17.19 9.48
N ASP A 98 -24.30 17.50 10.76
CA ASP A 98 -23.89 16.65 11.88
C ASP A 98 -24.57 15.28 11.81
N LYS A 99 -25.86 15.25 11.49
CA LYS A 99 -26.63 14.01 11.32
C LYS A 99 -26.08 13.17 10.18
N LEU A 100 -25.69 13.79 9.05
CA LEU A 100 -25.07 13.09 7.93
C LEU A 100 -23.69 12.54 8.30
N LEU A 101 -22.87 13.30 9.05
CA LEU A 101 -21.57 12.83 9.53
C LEU A 101 -21.72 11.66 10.50
N MET A 102 -22.66 11.74 11.44
CA MET A 102 -22.96 10.65 12.37
C MET A 102 -23.49 9.41 11.65
N LEU A 103 -24.35 9.58 10.63
CA LEU A 103 -24.80 8.48 9.79
C LEU A 103 -23.62 7.83 9.06
N GLY A 104 -22.71 8.63 8.50
CA GLY A 104 -21.48 8.15 7.88
C GLY A 104 -20.63 7.35 8.86
N PHE A 105 -20.43 7.87 10.07
CA PHE A 105 -19.69 7.19 11.13
C PHE A 105 -20.29 5.84 11.50
N VAL A 106 -21.61 5.78 11.72
CA VAL A 106 -22.31 4.52 12.01
C VAL A 106 -22.19 3.55 10.82
N SER A 107 -22.29 4.06 9.59
CA SER A 107 -22.14 3.27 8.37
C SER A 107 -20.71 2.72 8.16
N ALA A 108 -19.71 3.36 8.77
CA ALA A 108 -18.32 2.90 8.74
C ALA A 108 -18.03 1.77 9.75
N ILE A 109 -18.88 1.57 10.76
CA ILE A 109 -18.68 0.54 11.79
C ILE A 109 -18.48 -0.85 11.17
N PRO A 110 -19.33 -1.35 10.25
CA PRO A 110 -19.11 -2.66 9.64
C PRO A 110 -17.73 -2.78 8.98
N ILE A 111 -17.25 -1.73 8.32
CA ILE A 111 -15.93 -1.70 7.69
C ILE A 111 -14.83 -1.84 8.76
N ILE A 112 -14.91 -1.04 9.83
CA ILE A 112 -13.93 -1.06 10.94
C ILE A 112 -13.88 -2.44 11.61
N LEU A 113 -15.01 -3.16 11.68
CA LEU A 113 -15.08 -4.47 12.33
C LEU A 113 -14.50 -5.60 11.46
N VAL A 114 -14.69 -5.56 10.14
CA VAL A 114 -14.41 -6.73 9.28
C VAL A 114 -13.33 -6.52 8.22
N VAL A 115 -12.94 -5.28 7.92
CA VAL A 115 -11.93 -4.96 6.90
C VAL A 115 -10.61 -4.63 7.57
N THR A 116 -9.53 -5.26 7.13
CA THR A 116 -8.19 -5.08 7.70
C THR A 116 -7.74 -3.62 7.58
N PRO A 117 -7.23 -3.00 8.67
CA PRO A 117 -6.80 -1.60 8.66
C PRO A 117 -5.67 -1.37 7.67
N ASN A 118 -5.90 -0.46 6.74
CA ASN A 118 -4.94 0.03 5.77
C ASN A 118 -5.47 1.35 5.22
N TYR A 119 -4.59 2.30 4.86
CA TYR A 119 -5.04 3.60 4.36
C TYR A 119 -5.95 3.50 3.12
N ASN A 120 -5.70 2.53 2.25
CA ASN A 120 -6.54 2.29 1.06
C ASN A 120 -7.84 1.57 1.39
N HIS A 121 -7.81 0.61 2.32
CA HIS A 121 -9.01 -0.14 2.72
C HIS A 121 -10.00 0.76 3.47
N TRP A 122 -9.50 1.67 4.30
CA TRP A 122 -10.29 2.53 5.17
C TRP A 122 -10.51 3.93 4.59
N ILE A 123 -10.29 4.14 3.29
CA ILE A 123 -10.40 5.46 2.64
C ILE A 123 -11.71 6.21 2.94
N PHE A 124 -12.85 5.50 3.01
CA PHE A 124 -14.13 6.11 3.35
C PHE A 124 -14.27 6.44 4.84
N VAL A 125 -13.67 5.64 5.72
CA VAL A 125 -13.55 5.96 7.16
C VAL A 125 -12.73 7.23 7.31
N HIS A 126 -11.68 7.38 6.50
CA HIS A 126 -10.79 8.52 6.58
C HIS A 126 -11.48 9.85 6.26
N PHE A 127 -12.39 9.90 5.28
CA PHE A 127 -13.19 11.09 5.00
C PHE A 127 -14.08 11.51 6.17
N ILE A 128 -14.68 10.54 6.87
CA ILE A 128 -15.52 10.82 8.04
C ILE A 128 -14.67 11.39 9.19
N VAL A 129 -13.50 10.78 9.46
CA VAL A 129 -12.56 11.25 10.49
C VAL A 129 -12.09 12.68 10.21
N LEU A 130 -11.68 12.99 8.98
CA LEU A 130 -11.27 14.34 8.57
C LEU A 130 -12.40 15.35 8.75
N SER A 131 -13.64 14.94 8.44
CA SER A 131 -14.80 15.82 8.60
C SER A 131 -15.06 16.17 10.06
N PHE A 132 -14.93 15.21 10.98
CA PHE A 132 -15.01 15.52 12.41
C PHE A 132 -13.86 16.40 12.89
N ILE A 133 -12.62 16.12 12.46
CA ILE A 133 -11.48 17.00 12.77
C ILE A 133 -11.76 18.43 12.31
N ALA A 134 -12.30 18.61 11.10
CA ALA A 134 -12.66 19.94 10.59
C ALA A 134 -13.74 20.63 11.45
N VAL A 135 -14.77 19.91 11.88
CA VAL A 135 -15.78 20.45 12.82
C VAL A 135 -15.13 20.87 14.14
N GLY A 136 -14.26 20.03 14.71
CA GLY A 136 -13.58 20.34 15.97
C GLY A 136 -12.63 21.52 15.87
N ILE A 137 -11.89 21.63 14.76
CA ILE A 137 -11.06 22.81 14.46
C ILE A 137 -11.94 24.05 14.36
N ASN A 138 -13.05 24.00 13.60
CA ASN A 138 -13.92 25.15 13.38
C ASN A 138 -14.54 25.70 14.68
N GLU A 139 -14.86 24.81 15.63
CA GLU A 139 -15.42 25.20 16.94
C GLU A 139 -14.45 26.08 17.75
N ILE A 140 -13.16 25.73 17.74
CA ILE A 140 -12.11 26.46 18.47
C ILE A 140 -11.43 27.54 17.63
N PHE A 141 -11.73 27.58 16.33
CA PHE A 141 -11.11 28.49 15.36
C PHE A 141 -11.48 29.95 15.59
N MET A 142 -12.33 30.29 16.56
CA MET A 142 -12.70 31.68 16.85
C MET A 142 -11.55 32.48 17.48
N ASN A 143 -10.55 31.82 18.08
CA ASN A 143 -9.43 32.49 18.73
C ASN A 143 -8.22 32.59 17.78
N LYS A 144 -7.83 33.83 17.40
CA LYS A 144 -6.68 34.10 16.51
C LYS A 144 -5.37 33.45 16.96
N LYS A 145 -5.13 33.32 18.27
CA LYS A 145 -3.92 32.65 18.79
C LYS A 145 -3.95 31.15 18.52
N VAL A 146 -5.12 30.52 18.65
CA VAL A 146 -5.32 29.09 18.37
C VAL A 146 -5.21 28.83 16.88
N GLN A 147 -5.82 29.69 16.03
CA GLN A 147 -5.67 29.62 14.58
C GLN A 147 -4.20 29.65 14.17
N LEU A 148 -3.43 30.63 14.70
CA LEU A 148 -2.02 30.76 14.41
C LEU A 148 -1.22 29.53 14.87
N ALA A 149 -1.51 29.01 16.08
CA ALA A 149 -0.86 27.81 16.59
C ALA A 149 -1.11 26.57 15.70
N ILE A 150 -2.34 26.38 15.21
CA ILE A 150 -2.68 25.28 14.29
C ILE A 150 -1.93 25.44 12.96
N ILE A 151 -1.95 26.64 12.37
CA ILE A 151 -1.25 26.92 11.10
C ILE A 151 0.25 26.68 11.25
N LEU A 152 0.87 27.18 12.32
CA LEU A 152 2.30 26.97 12.59
C LEU A 152 2.61 25.48 12.81
N SER A 153 1.75 24.75 13.52
CA SER A 153 1.92 23.31 13.73
C SER A 153 1.91 22.55 12.40
N TYR A 154 0.95 22.83 11.51
CA TYR A 154 0.91 22.26 10.17
C TYR A 154 2.12 22.66 9.33
N GLY A 155 2.57 23.92 9.42
CA GLY A 155 3.78 24.38 8.74
C GLY A 155 5.02 23.60 9.18
N ILE A 156 5.21 23.42 10.49
CA ILE A 156 6.34 22.64 11.04
C ILE A 156 6.25 21.17 10.60
N LEU A 157 5.06 20.55 10.71
CA LEU A 157 4.84 19.16 10.30
C LEU A 157 5.07 18.97 8.80
N PHE A 158 4.66 19.93 7.97
CA PHE A 158 4.87 19.92 6.53
C PHE A 158 6.35 20.09 6.16
N LEU A 159 7.08 20.97 6.84
CA LEU A 159 8.53 21.12 6.64
C LEU A 159 9.29 19.87 7.08
N ASN A 160 8.90 19.27 8.21
CA ASN A 160 9.46 18.01 8.68
C ASN A 160 9.17 16.87 7.68
N PHE A 161 7.92 16.75 7.21
CA PHE A 161 7.55 15.83 6.14
C PHE A 161 8.37 16.06 4.88
N SER A 162 8.48 17.30 4.40
CA SER A 162 9.24 17.62 3.19
C SER A 162 10.71 17.23 3.34
N SER A 163 11.32 17.57 4.48
CA SER A 163 12.70 17.19 4.77
C SER A 163 12.87 15.67 4.77
N ILE A 164 11.98 14.93 5.43
CA ILE A 164 12.06 13.46 5.48
C ILE A 164 11.81 12.86 4.08
N TYR A 165 10.76 13.29 3.39
CA TYR A 165 10.38 12.81 2.07
C TYR A 165 11.47 13.03 1.02
N PHE A 166 12.11 14.21 0.99
CA PHE A 166 13.16 14.52 0.02
C PHE A 166 14.55 14.02 0.41
N ASN A 167 14.85 13.84 1.71
CA ASN A 167 16.15 13.34 2.17
C ASN A 167 16.17 11.83 2.44
N GLN A 168 15.02 11.15 2.42
CA GLN A 168 14.98 9.70 2.52
C GLN A 168 15.57 9.09 1.24
N HIS A 169 16.86 8.77 1.30
CA HIS A 169 17.55 8.03 0.25
C HIS A 169 17.06 6.57 0.09
N ASN A 170 16.23 6.09 1.01
CA ASN A 170 15.82 4.69 1.11
C ASN A 170 14.30 4.50 1.35
N VAL A 171 13.41 5.44 0.95
CA VAL A 171 11.98 5.09 0.92
C VAL A 171 11.76 4.15 -0.22
N SER A 172 11.71 2.90 0.20
CA SER A 172 11.62 1.75 -0.62
C SER A 172 10.16 1.66 -1.10
N VAL A 173 9.87 2.39 -2.17
CA VAL A 173 8.61 2.22 -2.91
C VAL A 173 8.66 0.79 -3.43
N TYR A 174 7.92 -0.12 -2.78
CA TYR A 174 8.06 -1.58 -2.92
C TYR A 174 9.43 -2.18 -2.53
N GLN A 175 10.11 -1.68 -1.49
CA GLN A 175 11.40 -2.22 -1.04
C GLN A 175 12.60 -1.92 -1.96
N TYR A 176 12.49 -1.04 -2.97
CA TYR A 176 13.65 -0.71 -3.83
C TYR A 176 14.49 0.43 -3.28
N ASP A 177 15.77 0.14 -3.10
CA ASP A 177 16.80 1.14 -2.89
C ASP A 177 17.01 1.93 -4.20
N VAL A 178 16.77 3.24 -4.14
CA VAL A 178 16.91 4.14 -5.30
C VAL A 178 18.36 4.18 -5.81
N ASP A 179 19.34 4.00 -4.94
CA ASP A 179 20.74 3.94 -5.31
C ASP A 179 21.10 2.62 -6.00
N VAL A 180 20.48 1.51 -5.60
CA VAL A 180 20.53 0.25 -6.36
C VAL A 180 19.98 0.45 -7.77
N ALA A 181 18.81 1.08 -7.91
CA ALA A 181 18.23 1.38 -9.22
C ALA A 181 19.14 2.26 -10.08
N LYS A 182 19.75 3.30 -9.51
CA LYS A 182 20.75 4.15 -10.18
C LYS A 182 21.99 3.36 -10.60
N LYS A 183 22.52 2.50 -9.73
CA LYS A 183 23.69 1.64 -10.02
C LYS A 183 23.38 0.72 -11.21
N VAL A 184 22.25 0.01 -11.17
CA VAL A 184 21.78 -0.86 -12.26
C VAL A 184 21.65 -0.09 -13.57
N LYS A 185 21.08 1.12 -13.55
CA LYS A 185 20.95 1.96 -14.75
C LYS A 185 22.31 2.38 -15.31
N LYS A 186 23.27 2.75 -14.45
CA LYS A 186 24.65 3.11 -14.87
C LYS A 186 25.39 1.93 -15.49
N LEU A 187 25.12 0.71 -15.04
CA LEU A 187 25.75 -0.50 -15.57
C LEU A 187 25.31 -0.84 -16.99
N GLY A 188 24.21 -0.26 -17.51
CA GLY A 188 23.75 -0.50 -18.88
C GLY A 188 23.42 -1.97 -19.15
N ILE A 189 22.72 -2.60 -18.20
CA ILE A 189 22.40 -4.04 -18.19
C ILE A 189 21.62 -4.51 -19.43
N ASP A 190 20.98 -3.60 -20.16
CA ASP A 190 20.27 -3.84 -21.42
C ASP A 190 21.19 -4.22 -22.59
N LYS A 191 22.49 -3.88 -22.50
CA LYS A 191 23.50 -4.18 -23.54
C LYS A 191 24.02 -5.62 -23.48
N TYR A 192 23.75 -6.34 -22.40
CA TYR A 192 24.29 -7.67 -22.18
C TYR A 192 23.33 -8.75 -22.67
N LYS A 193 23.89 -9.80 -23.27
CA LYS A 193 23.11 -10.95 -23.78
C LYS A 193 22.35 -11.66 -22.66
N LYS A 194 22.96 -11.75 -21.48
CA LYS A 194 22.39 -12.36 -20.28
C LYS A 194 22.93 -11.67 -19.03
N VAL A 195 22.05 -11.44 -18.06
CA VAL A 195 22.39 -10.77 -16.80
C VAL A 195 21.83 -11.60 -15.65
N TYR A 196 22.71 -11.94 -14.73
CA TYR A 196 22.37 -12.66 -13.51
C TYR A 196 22.44 -11.72 -12.32
N PHE A 197 21.43 -11.78 -11.45
CA PHE A 197 21.37 -11.03 -10.20
C PHE A 197 21.42 -11.99 -9.02
N ASP A 198 22.41 -11.83 -8.16
CA ASP A 198 22.51 -12.59 -6.92
C ASP A 198 21.55 -12.01 -5.87
N THR A 199 20.31 -12.50 -5.89
CA THR A 199 19.25 -12.07 -4.98
C THR A 199 18.12 -13.09 -4.96
N THR A 200 17.53 -13.27 -3.78
CA THR A 200 16.32 -14.07 -3.57
C THR A 200 15.05 -13.23 -3.56
N ASP A 201 15.17 -11.91 -3.70
CA ASP A 201 14.04 -10.99 -3.69
C ASP A 201 13.35 -10.92 -5.07
N ILE A 202 12.16 -11.51 -5.17
CA ILE A 202 11.36 -11.52 -6.40
C ILE A 202 10.99 -10.12 -6.88
N HIS A 203 10.86 -9.16 -5.97
CA HIS A 203 10.53 -7.78 -6.31
C HIS A 203 11.67 -7.14 -7.11
N PHE A 204 12.91 -7.59 -6.91
CA PHE A 204 14.06 -7.08 -7.66
C PHE A 204 13.85 -7.16 -9.18
N LEU A 205 13.34 -8.28 -9.70
CA LEU A 205 13.05 -8.40 -11.14
C LEU A 205 11.90 -7.49 -11.61
N VAL A 206 10.95 -7.16 -10.73
CA VAL A 206 9.91 -6.16 -11.04
C VAL A 206 10.53 -4.77 -11.18
N MET A 207 11.47 -4.39 -10.31
CA MET A 207 12.25 -3.16 -10.46
C MET A 207 13.03 -3.15 -11.79
N ILE A 208 13.70 -4.26 -12.16
CA ILE A 208 14.42 -4.33 -13.43
C ILE A 208 13.49 -4.10 -14.63
N ARG A 209 12.27 -4.65 -14.59
CA ARG A 209 11.25 -4.43 -15.64
C ARG A 209 10.89 -2.95 -15.77
N ASP A 210 10.83 -2.22 -14.65
CA ASP A 210 10.48 -0.80 -14.66
C ASP A 210 11.66 0.09 -15.08
N LEU A 211 12.90 -0.34 -14.81
CA LEU A 211 14.12 0.36 -15.23
C LEU A 211 14.49 0.12 -16.69
N VAL A 212 14.24 -1.09 -17.20
CA VAL A 212 14.55 -1.48 -18.58
C VAL A 212 13.23 -1.68 -19.32
N PRO A 213 12.88 -0.81 -20.28
CA PRO A 213 11.62 -0.93 -21.00
C PRO A 213 11.60 -2.24 -21.82
N VAL A 214 10.76 -3.19 -21.41
CA VAL A 214 10.50 -4.44 -22.12
C VAL A 214 9.05 -4.44 -22.60
N SER A 215 8.81 -4.73 -23.88
CA SER A 215 7.44 -4.81 -24.41
C SER A 215 6.62 -5.83 -23.60
N PRO A 216 5.33 -5.56 -23.31
CA PRO A 216 4.48 -6.50 -22.56
C PRO A 216 4.47 -7.91 -23.17
N TYR A 217 4.46 -8.01 -24.49
CA TYR A 217 4.51 -9.29 -25.22
C TYR A 217 5.79 -10.06 -24.92
N ARG A 218 6.96 -9.43 -25.08
CA ARG A 218 8.25 -10.05 -24.76
C ARG A 218 8.33 -10.44 -23.28
N TYR A 219 7.88 -9.58 -22.37
CA TYR A 219 7.86 -9.88 -20.94
C TYR A 219 7.02 -11.14 -20.63
N GLN A 220 5.80 -11.22 -21.18
CA GLN A 220 4.92 -12.37 -20.97
C GLN A 220 5.49 -13.66 -21.58
N MET A 221 6.17 -13.59 -22.73
CA MET A 221 6.76 -14.76 -23.40
C MET A 221 8.02 -15.30 -22.72
N THR A 222 8.75 -14.46 -21.97
CA THR A 222 10.10 -14.80 -21.48
C THR A 222 10.19 -15.01 -19.97
N LYS A 223 9.10 -14.74 -19.24
CA LYS A 223 9.03 -15.01 -17.80
C LYS A 223 9.00 -16.53 -17.50
N ASN A 224 9.14 -16.88 -16.23
CA ASN A 224 9.11 -18.28 -15.73
C ASN A 224 7.98 -19.14 -16.30
N ASN A 225 6.78 -18.56 -16.41
CA ASN A 225 5.59 -19.22 -16.94
C ASN A 225 5.10 -18.47 -18.20
N PRO A 226 5.67 -18.74 -19.39
CA PRO A 226 5.38 -18.00 -20.62
C PRO A 226 3.87 -17.93 -20.91
N ASN A 227 3.35 -16.72 -21.10
CA ASN A 227 1.96 -16.42 -21.43
C ASN A 227 0.91 -17.09 -20.51
N SER A 228 1.30 -17.50 -19.30
CA SER A 228 0.40 -18.21 -18.40
C SER A 228 -0.73 -17.29 -17.96
N LYS A 229 -1.96 -17.77 -18.14
CA LYS A 229 -3.18 -17.12 -17.63
C LYS A 229 -3.42 -17.41 -16.15
N LYS A 230 -2.64 -18.31 -15.54
CA LYS A 230 -2.76 -18.71 -14.12
C LYS A 230 -1.66 -18.08 -13.28
N TYR A 231 -0.42 -18.07 -13.78
CA TYR A 231 0.75 -17.55 -13.09
C TYR A 231 1.22 -16.27 -13.80
N LEU A 232 0.73 -15.12 -13.30
CA LEU A 232 1.01 -13.83 -13.92
C LEU A 232 2.38 -13.28 -13.53
N GLU A 233 2.81 -13.56 -12.31
CA GLU A 233 4.00 -12.97 -11.70
C GLU A 233 5.30 -13.56 -12.26
N VAL A 234 6.36 -12.76 -12.15
CA VAL A 234 7.74 -13.22 -12.36
C VAL A 234 8.25 -13.81 -11.05
N THR A 235 8.95 -14.94 -11.12
CA THR A 235 9.46 -15.61 -9.91
C THR A 235 10.98 -15.69 -9.87
N SER A 236 11.64 -15.89 -11.00
CA SER A 236 13.11 -15.92 -11.05
C SER A 236 13.75 -15.51 -12.38
N LYS A 237 12.98 -15.30 -13.45
CA LYS A 237 13.54 -14.81 -14.72
C LYS A 237 12.52 -14.11 -15.60
N PHE A 238 12.99 -13.17 -16.41
CA PHE A 238 12.28 -12.66 -17.59
C PHE A 238 13.28 -12.03 -18.57
N GLY A 239 12.99 -12.08 -19.86
CA GLY A 239 13.89 -11.57 -20.89
C GLY A 239 15.27 -12.23 -20.82
N ASN A 240 16.31 -11.40 -20.74
CA ASN A 240 17.71 -11.77 -20.53
C ASN A 240 18.13 -11.71 -19.05
N TYR A 241 17.19 -11.49 -18.13
CA TYR A 241 17.42 -11.28 -16.70
C TYR A 241 17.03 -12.52 -15.89
N GLN A 242 17.91 -12.93 -14.98
CA GLN A 242 17.68 -14.10 -14.13
C GLN A 242 18.22 -13.88 -12.72
N MET A 243 17.43 -14.24 -11.71
CA MET A 243 17.88 -14.34 -10.32
C MET A 243 18.66 -15.65 -10.12
N ILE A 244 19.73 -15.57 -9.35
CA ILE A 244 20.51 -16.71 -8.86
C ILE A 244 20.70 -16.57 -7.35
N ASP A 245 20.92 -17.69 -6.68
CA ASP A 245 21.42 -17.75 -5.31
C ASP A 245 22.85 -18.29 -5.38
N SER A 246 23.83 -17.42 -5.16
CA SER A 246 25.24 -17.81 -5.23
C SER A 246 25.64 -18.89 -4.22
N ASN A 247 24.88 -19.05 -3.12
CA ASN A 247 25.13 -20.08 -2.11
C ASN A 247 24.63 -21.47 -2.53
N ASN A 248 23.79 -21.55 -3.57
CA ASN A 248 23.22 -22.78 -4.12
C ASN A 248 23.39 -22.86 -5.65
N LEU A 249 24.56 -22.45 -6.15
CA LEU A 249 24.87 -22.46 -7.58
C LEU A 249 24.97 -23.88 -8.14
N ASN A 250 23.86 -24.38 -8.69
CA ASN A 250 23.80 -25.56 -9.55
C ASN A 250 23.57 -25.19 -11.03
N THR A 251 23.80 -23.93 -11.41
CA THR A 251 23.44 -23.37 -12.73
C THR A 251 24.68 -23.01 -13.55
N ASP A 252 24.79 -23.59 -14.76
CA ASP A 252 25.82 -23.22 -15.73
C ASP A 252 25.64 -21.76 -16.18
N ILE A 253 26.63 -20.92 -15.86
CA ILE A 253 26.67 -19.51 -16.28
C ILE A 253 27.14 -19.46 -17.74
N GLU A 254 26.30 -18.95 -18.63
CA GLU A 254 26.64 -18.84 -20.06
C GLU A 254 27.81 -17.85 -20.28
N GLY A 255 28.70 -18.15 -21.24
CA GLY A 255 29.78 -17.23 -21.64
C GLY A 255 29.27 -15.89 -22.19
N LYS A 256 29.92 -14.78 -21.80
CA LYS A 256 29.50 -13.36 -21.99
C LYS A 256 28.32 -12.89 -21.14
N SER A 257 28.10 -13.51 -19.99
CA SER A 257 27.11 -13.04 -19.02
C SER A 257 27.70 -12.01 -18.06
N MET A 258 26.90 -11.02 -17.68
CA MET A 258 27.21 -10.16 -16.54
C MET A 258 26.60 -10.77 -15.28
N VAL A 259 27.42 -11.04 -14.27
CA VAL A 259 26.94 -11.46 -12.95
C VAL A 259 27.05 -10.24 -12.04
N LEU A 260 25.91 -9.69 -11.64
CA LEU A 260 25.86 -8.66 -10.62
C LEU A 260 25.81 -9.35 -9.26
N LEU A 261 27.00 -9.47 -8.68
CA LEU A 261 27.18 -9.97 -7.33
C LEU A 261 26.78 -8.90 -6.34
N ASP A 262 25.93 -9.32 -5.41
CA ASP A 262 25.60 -8.65 -4.18
C ASP A 262 24.81 -7.33 -4.30
N VAL A 263 23.51 -7.47 -4.56
CA VAL A 263 22.56 -6.35 -4.44
C VAL A 263 21.92 -6.29 -3.05
N LYS A 264 22.22 -7.26 -2.17
CA LYS A 264 21.75 -7.32 -0.78
C LYS A 264 22.77 -8.03 0.13
N LYS A 265 23.83 -7.32 0.48
CA LYS A 265 24.47 -7.45 1.79
C LYS A 265 24.64 -6.05 2.32
N ASP A 266 23.65 -5.64 3.09
CA ASP A 266 23.87 -4.92 4.33
C ASP A 266 22.62 -5.20 5.17
N THR A 267 22.81 -6.07 6.18
CA THR A 267 21.87 -6.34 7.28
C THR A 267 21.59 -5.09 8.08
#